data_AF-A0A7C2IXT0-F1
#
_entry.id   AF-A0A7C2IXT0-F1
#
_cell.length_a   1.000
_cell.length_b   1.000
_cell.length_c   1.000
_cell.angle_alpha   90.00
_cell.angle_beta   90.00
_cell.angle_gamma   90.00
#
_symmetry.space_group_name_H-M   'P 1'
#
loop_
_entity.id
_entity.type
_entity.pdbx_description
1 polymer ?
#
loop_
_entity_poly.entity_id
_entity_poly.type
_entity_poly.pdbx_seq_one_letter_code
_entity_poly.pdbx_strand_id
1 'polypeptide(L)'
;MANSEWRVANELQQTAHRLKPLDIPLLLTTLLLIGVGLAILYSATYPWAPELLRRQLLWLVFGLVGIAVLAMIDPAVWMRRWGWLYALNVLMLLMVDLFGAERKGAQRWLELPGGFQVQPSEFAKLLLILTLASLFARMGASIRTPRGFLIRLLH
;
A
#
# COMPACT_ATOMS: atom_id res chain seq x y z
N MET A 1 -40.77 14.74 14.14
CA MET A 1 -40.39 15.00 12.74
C MET A 1 -39.02 15.67 12.60
N ALA A 2 -38.60 16.59 13.47
CA ALA A 2 -37.27 17.22 13.40
C ALA A 2 -36.07 16.24 13.49
N ASN A 3 -36.16 15.14 14.24
CA ASN A 3 -35.03 14.23 14.49
C ASN A 3 -34.59 13.39 13.27
N SER A 4 -35.44 13.22 12.26
CA SER A 4 -35.09 12.49 11.02
C SER A 4 -34.33 13.36 10.03
N GLU A 5 -34.63 14.66 9.99
CA GLU A 5 -33.99 15.61 9.08
C GLU A 5 -32.52 15.85 9.45
N TRP A 6 -32.21 15.96 10.74
CA TRP A 6 -30.83 16.06 11.24
C TRP A 6 -30.00 14.80 10.98
N ARG A 7 -30.62 13.61 11.05
CA ARG A 7 -29.96 12.34 10.74
C ARG A 7 -29.60 12.24 9.27
N VAL A 8 -30.55 12.57 8.39
CA VAL A 8 -30.31 12.58 6.94
C VAL A 8 -29.26 13.63 6.56
N ALA A 9 -29.29 14.82 7.14
CA ALA A 9 -28.27 15.85 6.89
C ALA A 9 -26.85 15.40 7.33
N ASN A 10 -26.73 14.73 8.48
CA ASN A 10 -25.44 14.18 8.93
C ASN A 10 -24.97 13.00 8.08
N GLU A 11 -25.87 12.13 7.61
CA GLU A 11 -25.54 11.03 6.71
C GLU A 11 -25.06 11.58 5.35
N LEU A 12 -25.73 12.59 4.81
CA LEU A 12 -25.35 13.27 3.55
C LEU A 12 -23.99 13.98 3.68
N GLN A 13 -23.74 14.70 4.78
CA GLN A 13 -22.44 15.34 5.04
C GLN A 13 -21.32 14.31 5.26
N GLN A 14 -21.61 13.18 5.92
CA GLN A 14 -20.63 12.09 6.07
C GLN A 14 -20.32 11.43 4.73
N THR A 15 -21.30 11.17 3.85
CA THR A 15 -21.02 10.69 2.49
C THR A 15 -20.23 11.69 1.65
N ALA A 16 -20.53 12.99 1.77
CA ALA A 16 -19.79 14.03 1.06
C ALA A 16 -18.33 14.16 1.54
N HIS A 17 -18.07 14.00 2.85
CA HIS A 17 -16.71 13.98 3.40
C HIS A 17 -15.97 12.67 3.07
N ARG A 18 -16.68 11.55 2.89
CA ARG A 18 -16.08 10.26 2.49
C ARG A 18 -15.65 10.24 1.02
N LEU A 19 -16.29 11.01 0.15
CA LEU A 19 -15.79 11.31 -1.19
C LEU A 19 -14.74 12.42 -1.08
N LYS A 20 -13.55 12.09 -0.58
CA LYS A 20 -12.41 13.02 -0.75
C LYS A 20 -12.31 13.33 -2.23
N PRO A 21 -12.33 14.60 -2.66
CA PRO A 21 -12.05 14.93 -4.04
C PRO A 21 -10.69 14.32 -4.36
N LEU A 22 -10.60 13.63 -5.50
CA LEU A 22 -9.34 13.06 -5.95
C LEU A 22 -8.32 14.20 -6.01
N ASP A 23 -7.16 14.03 -5.38
CA ASP A 23 -6.10 15.04 -5.41
C ASP A 23 -5.52 15.13 -6.83
N ILE A 24 -6.19 15.91 -7.70
CA ILE A 24 -5.85 16.05 -9.12
C ILE A 24 -4.38 16.45 -9.32
N PRO A 25 -3.79 17.37 -8.53
CA PRO A 25 -2.38 17.69 -8.66
C PRO A 25 -1.46 16.49 -8.40
N LEU A 26 -1.79 15.65 -7.42
CA LEU A 26 -1.02 14.44 -7.10
C LEU A 26 -1.12 13.42 -8.24
N LEU A 27 -2.32 13.18 -8.76
CA LEU A 27 -2.54 12.28 -9.89
C LEU A 27 -1.74 12.74 -11.12
N LEU A 28 -1.88 14.02 -11.50
CA LEU A 28 -1.26 14.58 -12.70
C LEU A 28 0.27 14.57 -12.59
N THR A 29 0.82 14.93 -11.43
CA THR A 29 2.27 14.86 -11.19
C THR A 29 2.79 13.43 -11.26
N THR A 30 2.04 12.46 -10.73
CA THR A 30 2.40 11.04 -10.78
C THR A 30 2.40 10.51 -12.21
N LEU A 31 1.38 10.82 -13.01
CA LEU A 31 1.31 10.44 -14.42
C LEU A 31 2.46 11.06 -15.24
N LEU A 32 2.82 12.31 -14.96
CA LEU A 32 3.94 12.98 -15.61
C LEU A 32 5.28 12.30 -15.28
N LEU A 33 5.52 11.95 -14.02
CA LEU A 33 6.71 11.21 -13.60
C LEU A 33 6.80 9.82 -14.25
N ILE A 34 5.67 9.12 -14.37
CA ILE A 34 5.61 7.83 -15.08
C ILE A 34 5.99 8.03 -16.57
N GLY A 35 5.42 9.04 -17.23
CA GLY A 35 5.70 9.35 -18.63
C GLY A 35 7.18 9.67 -18.87
N VAL A 36 7.78 10.52 -18.04
CA VAL A 36 9.22 10.85 -18.11
C VAL A 36 10.07 9.60 -17.87
N GLY A 37 9.73 8.78 -16.87
CA GLY A 37 10.44 7.53 -16.58
C GLY A 37 10.40 6.54 -17.76
N LEU A 38 9.25 6.41 -18.42
CA LEU A 38 9.11 5.56 -19.61
C LEU A 38 9.92 6.10 -20.80
N ALA A 39 9.95 7.42 -21.00
CA ALA A 39 10.75 8.05 -22.06
C ALA A 39 12.26 7.83 -21.85
N ILE A 40 12.73 7.99 -20.61
CA ILE A 40 14.12 7.70 -20.23
C ILE A 40 14.45 6.22 -20.47
N LEU A 41 13.56 5.32 -20.04
CA LEU A 41 13.76 3.88 -20.21
C LEU A 41 13.78 3.50 -21.69
N TYR A 42 12.86 4.03 -22.50
CA TYR A 42 12.86 3.82 -23.95
C TYR A 42 14.20 4.24 -24.57
N SER A 43 14.67 5.43 -24.23
CA SER A 43 15.95 5.99 -24.72
C SER A 43 17.16 5.12 -24.31
N ALA A 44 17.20 4.66 -23.07
CA ALA A 44 18.32 3.87 -22.55
C ALA A 44 18.37 2.43 -23.08
N THR A 45 17.22 1.90 -23.53
CA THR A 45 17.05 0.47 -23.74
C THR A 45 16.80 0.09 -25.19
N TYR A 46 16.33 1.02 -26.02
CA TYR A 46 16.11 0.77 -27.44
C TYR A 46 17.41 0.94 -28.25
N PRO A 47 17.74 0.05 -29.22
CA PRO A 47 17.06 -1.20 -29.60
C PRO A 47 17.56 -2.46 -28.85
N TRP A 48 18.49 -2.31 -27.90
CA TRP A 48 19.31 -3.40 -27.35
C TRP A 48 18.55 -4.34 -26.38
N ALA A 49 17.53 -3.85 -25.67
CA ALA A 49 16.80 -4.65 -24.68
C ALA A 49 15.30 -4.27 -24.56
N PRO A 50 14.51 -4.33 -25.64
CA PRO A 50 13.10 -3.92 -25.65
C PRO A 50 12.22 -4.67 -24.63
N GLU A 51 12.62 -5.87 -24.21
CA GLU A 51 11.91 -6.65 -23.19
C GLU A 51 11.84 -5.96 -21.82
N LEU A 52 12.83 -5.12 -21.47
CA LEU A 52 12.79 -4.34 -20.22
C LEU A 52 11.68 -3.30 -20.23
N LEU A 53 11.46 -2.65 -21.38
CA LEU A 53 10.35 -1.70 -21.54
C LEU A 53 9.00 -2.41 -21.48
N ARG A 54 8.87 -3.56 -22.14
CA ARG A 54 7.66 -4.40 -22.07
C ARG A 54 7.35 -4.80 -20.63
N ARG A 55 8.38 -5.24 -19.88
CA ARG A 55 8.24 -5.60 -18.46
C ARG A 55 7.82 -4.41 -17.62
N GLN A 56 8.39 -3.21 -17.86
CA GLN A 56 8.00 -2.00 -17.15
C GLN A 56 6.53 -1.62 -17.40
N LEU A 57 6.05 -1.77 -18.64
CA LEU A 57 4.64 -1.54 -18.97
C LEU A 57 3.71 -2.54 -18.27
N LEU A 58 4.10 -3.82 -18.18
CA LEU A 58 3.35 -4.81 -17.40
C LEU A 58 3.27 -4.42 -15.92
N TRP A 59 4.39 -4.04 -15.30
CA TRP A 59 4.41 -3.56 -13.91
C TRP A 59 3.56 -2.31 -13.70
N LEU A 60 3.53 -1.39 -14.67
CA LEU A 60 2.66 -0.22 -14.63
C LEU A 60 1.18 -0.62 -14.61
N VAL A 61 0.76 -1.56 -15.47
CA VAL A 61 -0.61 -2.08 -15.48
C VAL A 61 -0.96 -2.75 -14.15
N PHE A 62 -0.08 -3.61 -13.63
CA PHE A 62 -0.29 -4.24 -12.32
C PHE A 62 -0.40 -3.20 -11.19
N GLY A 63 0.43 -2.16 -11.20
CA GLY A 63 0.37 -1.07 -10.24
C GLY A 63 -0.94 -0.28 -10.30
N LEU A 64 -1.40 0.05 -11.51
CA LEU A 64 -2.67 0.76 -11.71
C LEU A 64 -3.88 -0.06 -11.25
N VAL A 65 -3.91 -1.35 -11.62
CA VAL A 65 -4.96 -2.28 -11.15
C VAL A 65 -4.90 -2.42 -9.63
N GLY A 66 -3.70 -2.56 -9.06
CA GLY A 66 -3.51 -2.65 -7.61
C GLY A 66 -4.05 -1.42 -6.87
N ILE A 67 -3.73 -0.21 -7.35
CA ILE A 67 -4.25 1.04 -6.78
C ILE A 67 -5.77 1.11 -6.92
N ALA A 68 -6.33 0.74 -8.08
CA ALA A 68 -7.78 0.75 -8.29
C ALA A 68 -8.50 -0.19 -7.31
N VAL A 69 -8.01 -1.43 -7.14
CA VAL A 69 -8.56 -2.40 -6.19
C VAL A 69 -8.46 -1.88 -4.76
N LEU A 70 -7.31 -1.34 -4.36
CA LEU A 70 -7.11 -0.79 -3.01
C LEU A 70 -8.03 0.42 -2.75
N ALA A 71 -8.24 1.27 -3.75
CA ALA A 71 -9.13 2.44 -3.65
C ALA A 71 -10.61 2.06 -3.48
N MET A 72 -11.02 0.87 -3.94
CA MET A 72 -12.38 0.35 -3.74
C MET A 72 -12.62 -0.17 -2.32
N ILE A 73 -11.58 -0.40 -1.52
CA ILE A 73 -11.70 -0.97 -0.17
C ILE A 73 -11.76 0.18 0.85
N ASP A 74 -12.85 0.24 1.63
CA ASP A 74 -13.02 1.25 2.68
C ASP A 74 -11.83 1.23 3.67
N PRO A 75 -11.14 2.38 3.91
CA PRO A 75 -10.09 2.52 4.91
C PRO A 75 -10.44 1.93 6.29
N ALA A 76 -11.72 1.97 6.68
CA ALA A 76 -12.19 1.41 7.95
C ALA A 76 -12.05 -0.12 8.03
N VAL A 77 -12.06 -0.84 6.90
CA VAL A 77 -11.83 -2.29 6.85
C VAL A 77 -10.39 -2.61 7.23
N TRP A 78 -9.43 -1.84 6.69
CA TRP A 78 -8.01 -1.98 7.00
C TRP A 78 -7.72 -1.71 8.48
N MET A 79 -8.33 -0.66 9.05
CA MET A 79 -8.15 -0.30 10.47
C MET A 79 -8.77 -1.30 11.45
N ARG A 80 -9.79 -2.06 11.03
CA ARG A 80 -10.44 -3.07 11.88
C ARG A 80 -9.67 -4.40 11.90
N ARG A 81 -8.93 -4.71 10.83
CA ARG A 81 -8.18 -5.96 10.65
C ARG A 81 -6.67 -5.82 10.83
N TRP A 82 -6.22 -4.75 11.49
CA TRP A 82 -4.80 -4.41 11.66
C TRP A 82 -3.94 -5.57 12.22
N GLY A 83 -4.45 -6.34 13.19
CA GLY A 83 -3.72 -7.48 13.76
C GLY A 83 -3.42 -8.59 12.74
N TRP A 84 -4.39 -8.88 11.86
CA TRP A 84 -4.20 -9.84 10.76
C TRP A 84 -3.22 -9.32 9.70
N LEU A 85 -3.27 -8.02 9.40
CA LEU A 85 -2.34 -7.38 8.46
C LEU A 85 -0.91 -7.37 8.99
N TYR A 86 -0.72 -7.17 10.30
CA TYR A 86 0.58 -7.27 10.93
C TYR A 86 1.12 -8.70 10.93
N ALA A 87 0.29 -9.68 11.29
CA ALA A 87 0.67 -11.10 11.23
C ALA A 87 1.03 -11.53 9.79
N LEU A 88 0.25 -11.09 8.80
CA LEU A 88 0.55 -11.31 7.39
C LEU A 88 1.89 -10.69 6.99
N ASN A 89 2.18 -9.49 7.47
CA ASN A 89 3.45 -8.81 7.21
C ASN A 89 4.64 -9.60 7.77
N VAL A 90 4.56 -10.01 9.03
CA VAL A 90 5.59 -10.82 9.69
C VAL A 90 5.79 -12.15 8.94
N LEU A 91 4.70 -12.82 8.57
CA LEU A 91 4.76 -14.06 7.80
C LEU A 91 5.41 -13.86 6.42
N MET A 92 5.07 -12.79 5.72
CA MET A 92 5.68 -12.44 4.43
C MET A 92 7.19 -12.20 4.55
N LEU A 93 7.63 -11.53 5.63
CA LEU A 93 9.05 -11.30 5.89
C LEU A 93 9.78 -12.60 6.20
N LEU A 94 9.18 -13.49 7.00
CA LEU A 94 9.72 -14.82 7.28
C LEU A 94 9.83 -15.69 6.01
N MET A 95 8.86 -15.57 5.09
CA MET A 95 8.91 -16.30 3.82
C MET A 95 10.08 -15.87 2.94
N VAL A 96 10.50 -14.60 2.94
CA VAL A 96 11.71 -14.18 2.21
C VAL A 96 12.96 -14.76 2.82
N ASP A 97 13.03 -14.80 4.14
CA ASP A 97 14.21 -15.31 4.84
C ASP A 97 14.41 -16.81 4.56
N LEU A 98 13.30 -17.57 4.43
CA LEU A 98 13.34 -19.01 4.18
C LEU A 98 13.43 -19.40 2.70
N PHE A 99 12.77 -18.65 1.80
CA PHE A 99 12.61 -19.02 0.38
C PHE A 99 13.16 -17.97 -0.60
N GLY A 100 13.77 -16.89 -0.10
CA GLY A 100 14.31 -15.82 -0.93
C GLY A 100 15.48 -16.29 -1.77
N ALA A 101 15.47 -15.92 -3.06
CA ALA A 101 16.61 -16.12 -3.92
C ALA A 101 17.72 -15.13 -3.52
N GLU A 102 18.94 -15.65 -3.36
CA GLU A 102 20.10 -14.81 -3.06
C GLU A 102 20.54 -14.07 -4.33
N ARG A 103 20.50 -12.73 -4.30
CA ARG A 103 21.10 -11.90 -5.35
C ARG A 103 22.00 -10.84 -4.74
N LYS A 104 23.23 -10.73 -5.26
CA LYS A 104 24.27 -9.79 -4.77
C LYS A 104 24.56 -9.94 -3.26
N GLY A 105 24.58 -11.16 -2.74
CA GLY A 105 24.92 -11.46 -1.34
C GLY A 105 23.80 -11.21 -0.32
N ALA A 106 22.55 -11.04 -0.76
CA ALA A 106 21.39 -10.89 0.12
C ALA A 106 20.13 -11.56 -0.48
N GLN A 107 19.40 -12.31 0.35
CA GLN A 107 18.09 -12.86 -0.01
C GLN A 107 17.03 -11.78 0.16
N ARG A 108 16.54 -11.22 -0.95
CA ARG A 108 15.58 -10.09 -0.95
C ARG A 108 14.39 -10.31 -1.87
N TRP A 109 14.53 -11.17 -2.87
CA TRP A 109 13.55 -11.36 -3.92
C TRP A 109 13.03 -12.79 -3.88
N LEU A 110 11.71 -12.93 -3.87
CA LEU A 110 11.06 -14.19 -4.17
C LEU A 110 10.90 -14.25 -5.70
N GLU A 111 11.61 -15.19 -6.33
CA GLU A 111 11.46 -15.46 -7.75
C GLU A 111 10.21 -16.33 -7.94
N LEU A 112 9.22 -15.78 -8.63
CA LEU A 112 8.00 -16.48 -9.01
C LEU A 112 8.15 -17.09 -10.40
N PRO A 113 7.40 -18.16 -10.71
CA PRO A 113 7.36 -18.74 -12.05
C PRO A 113 7.03 -17.67 -13.11
N GLY A 114 7.71 -17.70 -14.26
CA GLY A 114 7.50 -16.73 -15.34
C GLY A 114 8.37 -15.47 -15.28
N GLY A 115 9.41 -15.45 -14.44
CA GLY A 115 10.37 -14.34 -14.36
C GLY A 115 9.88 -13.13 -13.56
N PHE A 116 8.77 -13.28 -12.86
CA PHE A 116 8.28 -12.28 -11.91
C PHE A 116 9.11 -12.34 -10.63
N GLN A 117 9.41 -11.17 -10.09
CA GLN A 117 10.15 -11.07 -8.84
C GLN A 117 9.34 -10.19 -7.92
N VAL A 118 9.04 -10.73 -6.74
CA VAL A 118 8.31 -10.01 -5.70
C VAL A 118 9.27 -9.75 -4.56
N GLN A 119 9.28 -8.51 -4.08
CA GLN A 119 10.04 -8.10 -2.92
C GLN A 119 9.07 -7.86 -1.75
N PRO A 120 8.96 -8.79 -0.79
CA PRO A 120 8.02 -8.65 0.32
C PRO A 120 8.27 -7.44 1.21
N SER A 121 9.49 -6.91 1.26
CA SER A 121 9.75 -5.66 2.01
C SER A 121 9.00 -4.44 1.45
N GLU A 122 8.57 -4.46 0.18
CA GLU A 122 7.69 -3.42 -0.38
C GLU A 122 6.29 -3.46 0.27
N PHE A 123 5.71 -4.66 0.38
CA PHE A 123 4.44 -4.87 1.08
C PHE A 123 4.56 -4.55 2.56
N ALA A 124 5.70 -4.90 3.17
CA ALA A 124 5.95 -4.66 4.58
C ALA A 124 5.89 -3.18 4.96
N LYS A 125 6.39 -2.29 4.10
CA LYS A 125 6.30 -0.84 4.32
C LYS A 125 4.86 -0.37 4.42
N LEU A 126 4.00 -0.80 3.49
CA LEU A 126 2.58 -0.43 3.47
C LEU A 126 1.84 -0.99 4.69
N LEU A 127 2.03 -2.28 4.99
CA LEU A 127 1.39 -2.95 6.13
C LEU A 127 1.83 -2.33 7.47
N LEU A 128 3.11 -1.95 7.58
CA LEU A 128 3.62 -1.26 8.76
C LEU A 128 2.98 0.12 8.93
N ILE A 129 2.89 0.92 7.86
CA ILE A 129 2.22 2.23 7.90
C ILE A 129 0.77 2.08 8.35
N LEU A 130 0.01 1.13 7.80
CA LEU A 130 -1.37 0.87 8.19
C LEU A 130 -1.50 0.42 9.65
N THR A 131 -0.59 -0.45 10.11
CA THR A 131 -0.55 -0.92 11.49
C THR A 131 -0.26 0.23 12.45
N LEU A 132 0.77 1.03 12.18
CA LEU A 132 1.14 2.19 13.00
C LEU A 132 0.05 3.26 13.00
N ALA A 133 -0.56 3.56 11.84
CA ALA A 133 -1.67 4.49 11.75
C ALA A 133 -2.86 4.03 12.60
N SER A 134 -3.19 2.74 12.54
CA SER A 134 -4.27 2.14 13.35
C SER A 134 -3.95 2.16 14.85
N LEU A 135 -2.71 1.86 15.21
CA LEU A 135 -2.24 1.88 16.59
C LEU A 135 -2.30 3.30 17.16
N PHE A 136 -1.76 4.29 16.46
CA PHE A 136 -1.81 5.70 16.89
C PHE A 136 -3.24 6.22 16.97
N ALA A 137 -4.10 5.89 16.00
CA ALA A 137 -5.51 6.26 16.04
C ALA A 137 -6.25 5.68 17.26
N ARG A 138 -5.90 4.47 17.70
CA ARG A 138 -6.51 3.80 18.87
C ARG A 138 -5.89 4.20 20.21
N MET A 139 -4.63 4.62 20.23
CA MET A 139 -3.95 4.99 21.47
C MET A 139 -4.34 6.38 21.99
N GLY A 140 -4.70 7.33 21.12
CA GLY A 140 -4.92 8.72 21.54
C GLY A 140 -3.71 9.31 22.28
N ALA A 141 -3.88 10.45 22.99
CA ALA A 141 -2.83 11.20 23.69
C ALA A 141 -2.13 10.47 24.88
N SER A 142 -2.31 9.15 25.03
CA SER A 142 -1.74 8.35 26.14
C SER A 142 -0.33 7.84 25.82
N ILE A 143 0.53 8.68 25.24
CA ILE A 143 1.96 8.37 24.99
C ILE A 143 2.78 8.74 26.23
N ARG A 144 2.55 8.06 27.36
CA ARG A 144 3.44 8.23 28.53
C ARG A 144 4.06 6.94 29.04
N THR A 145 3.75 5.77 28.47
CA THR A 145 4.26 4.51 29.06
C THR A 145 4.51 3.38 28.04
N PRO A 146 5.75 2.86 27.93
CA PRO A 146 6.10 1.79 26.98
C PRO A 146 5.47 0.43 27.29
N ARG A 147 5.04 0.18 28.54
CA ARG A 147 4.29 -1.04 28.90
C ARG A 147 2.88 -1.09 28.31
N GLY A 148 2.22 0.08 28.19
CA GLY A 148 0.89 0.16 27.57
C GLY A 148 0.90 -0.08 26.07
N PHE A 149 2.02 0.26 25.42
CA PHE A 149 2.25 0.03 23.99
C PHE A 149 2.29 -1.47 23.65
N LEU A 150 3.03 -2.26 24.43
CA LEU A 150 3.14 -3.71 24.24
C LEU A 150 1.81 -4.46 24.46
N ILE A 151 1.03 -4.07 25.47
CA ILE A 151 -0.23 -4.75 25.79
C ILE A 151 -1.31 -4.49 24.74
N ARG A 152 -1.37 -3.28 24.16
CA ARG A 152 -2.32 -2.95 23.07
C ARG A 152 -1.88 -3.43 21.69
N LEU A 153 -0.63 -3.85 21.53
CA LEU A 153 -0.14 -4.48 20.29
C LEU A 153 -0.58 -5.95 20.19
N LEU A 154 -0.78 -6.60 21.33
CA LEU A 154 -1.15 -8.02 21.45
C LEU A 154 -2.66 -8.26 21.59
N HIS A 155 -3.47 -7.20 21.72
CA HIS A 155 -4.91 -7.25 22.02
C HIS A 155 -5.69 -6.33 21.06
#